data_AF-A0A1E1M713-F1
#
_entry.id   AF-A0A1E1M713-F1
#
_cell.length_a   1.000
_cell.length_b   1.000
_cell.length_c   1.000
_cell.angle_alpha   90.00
_cell.angle_beta   90.00
_cell.angle_gamma   90.00
#
_symmetry.space_group_name_H-M   'P 1'
#
loop_
_entity.id
_entity.type
_entity.pdbx_description
1 polymer ?
#
loop_
_entity_poly.entity_id
_entity_poly.type
_entity_poly.pdbx_seq_one_letter_code
_entity_poly.pdbx_strand_id
1 'polypeptide(L)'
;MAPTCTILKYLSRPNPRLQNRFSSSGTLTANDKWIPIEGVRPWVDFAYDILCARYESSLRMTITRFDHCCLIANAHLDEVAGEDTIEALATVNNFMPVSNALHATSKGYYGKGSKFFRQQSDGSPDWGLGDGASKNDGLTTFRNFCSGNIKSSSKWNSDDLWELVVIRITTSEDDVEDQPPRSSRGVQHRRLLSDTSNLSTALSAMSIDHSAYSGQSGSSSGMNPAPLEIARIPWAAGSGKNNEMTINLGLFFVAQLAFEERSISSSYPPLS
;
A
#
# COMPACT_ATOMS: atom_id res chain seq x y z
N MET A 1 16.02 32.22 -0.56
CA MET A 1 14.71 31.54 -0.39
C MET A 1 14.88 30.08 -0.73
N ALA A 2 14.25 29.16 0.01
CA ALA A 2 14.28 27.74 -0.35
C ALA A 2 13.55 27.54 -1.70
N PRO A 3 14.03 26.65 -2.58
CA PRO A 3 13.40 26.43 -3.87
C PRO A 3 11.98 25.88 -3.71
N THR A 4 11.03 26.36 -4.51
CA THR A 4 9.63 25.91 -4.51
C THR A 4 9.25 25.23 -5.82
N CYS A 5 8.23 24.37 -5.78
CA CYS A 5 7.62 23.76 -6.95
C CYS A 5 6.19 23.30 -6.66
N THR A 6 5.43 22.93 -7.71
CA THR A 6 4.11 22.32 -7.53
C THR A 6 4.21 20.95 -6.87
N ILE A 7 3.17 20.51 -6.15
CA ILE A 7 3.08 19.16 -5.60
C ILE A 7 3.26 18.12 -6.70
N LEU A 8 2.64 18.30 -7.88
CA LEU A 8 2.83 17.40 -9.02
C LEU A 8 4.30 17.24 -9.37
N LYS A 9 5.02 18.37 -9.59
CA LYS A 9 6.44 18.33 -9.94
C LYS A 9 7.30 17.72 -8.82
N TYR A 10 6.92 17.97 -7.57
CA TYR A 10 7.63 17.48 -6.40
C TYR A 10 7.51 15.96 -6.22
N LEU A 11 6.30 15.42 -6.38
CA LEU A 11 6.00 13.99 -6.19
C LEU A 11 6.25 13.15 -7.45
N SER A 12 6.28 13.75 -8.63
CA SER A 12 6.66 13.07 -9.89
C SER A 12 8.16 12.75 -9.99
N ARG A 13 8.96 13.09 -8.97
CA ARG A 13 10.38 12.75 -8.97
C ARG A 13 10.56 11.23 -8.90
N PRO A 14 11.46 10.65 -9.70
CA PRO A 14 11.76 9.23 -9.62
C PRO A 14 12.38 8.90 -8.26
N ASN A 15 12.16 7.66 -7.83
CA ASN A 15 12.87 7.11 -6.67
C ASN A 15 14.37 6.94 -6.97
N PRO A 16 15.23 6.90 -5.93
CA PRO A 16 16.65 6.60 -6.11
C PRO A 16 16.82 5.21 -6.73
N ARG A 17 17.90 5.05 -7.50
CA ARG A 17 18.29 3.74 -8.02
C ARG A 17 18.79 2.88 -6.86
N LEU A 18 18.28 1.67 -6.77
CA LEU A 18 18.68 0.72 -5.73
C LEU A 18 19.89 -0.08 -6.19
N GLN A 19 20.83 -0.31 -5.28
CA GLN A 19 21.91 -1.28 -5.45
C GLN A 19 21.53 -2.54 -4.70
N ASN A 20 21.09 -3.57 -5.43
CA ASN A 20 20.78 -4.86 -4.84
C ASN A 20 22.04 -5.73 -4.88
N ARG A 21 22.67 -5.92 -3.71
CA ARG A 21 23.88 -6.76 -3.61
C ARG A 21 23.62 -8.10 -2.94
N PHE A 22 22.44 -8.32 -2.35
CA PHE A 22 22.18 -9.48 -1.48
C PHE A 22 20.70 -9.88 -1.45
N SER A 23 20.10 -10.31 -2.56
CA SER A 23 18.79 -10.96 -2.54
C SER A 23 18.95 -12.49 -2.43
N SER A 24 18.79 -13.03 -1.22
CA SER A 24 18.52 -14.47 -1.03
C SER A 24 17.03 -14.71 -1.17
N SER A 25 16.61 -15.64 -2.04
CA SER A 25 15.21 -16.06 -2.16
C SER A 25 14.65 -16.53 -0.81
N GLY A 26 13.48 -16.03 -0.42
CA GLY A 26 12.77 -16.37 0.79
C GLY A 26 11.43 -17.04 0.47
N THR A 27 10.97 -17.91 1.37
CA THR A 27 9.69 -18.60 1.22
C THR A 27 8.55 -17.75 1.78
N LEU A 28 7.40 -17.76 1.11
CA LEU A 28 6.17 -17.19 1.65
C LEU A 28 5.74 -17.94 2.92
N THR A 29 5.30 -17.20 3.94
CA THR A 29 4.57 -17.79 5.05
C THR A 29 3.21 -18.25 4.55
N ALA A 30 2.89 -19.53 4.71
CA ALA A 30 1.59 -20.10 4.40
C ALA A 30 1.05 -20.83 5.63
N ASN A 31 -0.28 -20.82 5.80
CA ASN A 31 -0.97 -21.56 6.85
C ASN A 31 -2.15 -22.30 6.22
N ASP A 32 -2.30 -23.60 6.46
CA ASP A 32 -3.34 -24.40 5.80
C ASP A 32 -4.78 -24.03 6.24
N LYS A 33 -4.93 -23.17 7.24
CA LYS A 33 -6.21 -22.62 7.70
C LYS A 33 -6.64 -21.37 6.93
N TRP A 34 -5.77 -20.84 6.08
CA TRP A 34 -5.99 -19.62 5.32
C TRP A 34 -6.84 -19.88 4.08
N ILE A 35 -7.81 -19.00 3.81
CA ILE A 35 -8.69 -19.11 2.65
C ILE A 35 -7.96 -18.46 1.45
N PRO A 36 -7.79 -19.18 0.32
CA PRO A 36 -7.12 -18.60 -0.84
C PRO A 36 -7.88 -17.39 -1.37
N ILE A 37 -7.14 -16.34 -1.70
CA ILE A 37 -7.68 -15.18 -2.40
C ILE A 37 -7.85 -15.54 -3.88
N GLU A 38 -9.10 -15.56 -4.34
CA GLU A 38 -9.48 -15.85 -5.72
C GLU A 38 -10.07 -14.60 -6.40
N GLY A 39 -10.03 -14.57 -7.74
CA GLY A 39 -10.67 -13.51 -8.52
C GLY A 39 -9.98 -12.13 -8.51
N VAL A 40 -8.71 -12.06 -8.09
CA VAL A 40 -7.93 -10.81 -8.08
C VAL A 40 -7.95 -10.15 -9.47
N ARG A 41 -8.34 -8.88 -9.54
CA ARG A 41 -8.43 -8.11 -10.78
C ARG A 41 -7.65 -6.79 -10.71
N PRO A 42 -7.26 -6.19 -11.85
CA PRO A 42 -6.62 -4.87 -11.86
C PRO A 42 -7.59 -3.77 -11.39
N TRP A 43 -7.12 -2.84 -10.58
CA TRP A 43 -7.84 -1.60 -10.26
C TRP A 43 -7.60 -0.57 -11.37
N VAL A 44 -8.33 -0.70 -12.47
CA VAL A 44 -8.12 0.10 -13.70
C VAL A 44 -8.28 1.60 -13.51
N ASP A 45 -9.13 2.01 -12.58
CA ASP A 45 -9.41 3.42 -12.26
C ASP A 45 -8.26 4.10 -11.49
N PHE A 46 -7.40 3.33 -10.84
CA PHE A 46 -6.22 3.85 -10.13
C PHE A 46 -5.08 4.14 -11.13
N ALA A 47 -5.35 5.05 -12.07
CA ALA A 47 -4.46 5.40 -13.17
C ALA A 47 -3.97 6.85 -13.04
N TYR A 48 -2.77 7.12 -13.60
CA TYR A 48 -2.12 8.43 -13.53
C TYR A 48 -3.01 9.56 -14.05
N ASP A 49 -3.54 9.43 -15.27
CA ASP A 49 -4.30 10.50 -15.91
C ASP A 49 -5.62 10.80 -15.16
N ILE A 50 -6.31 9.74 -14.70
CA ILE A 50 -7.57 9.84 -13.94
C ILE A 50 -7.33 10.58 -12.62
N LEU A 51 -6.35 10.13 -11.84
CA LEU A 51 -6.07 10.70 -10.53
C LEU A 51 -5.46 12.11 -10.62
N CYS A 52 -4.64 12.38 -11.64
CA CYS A 52 -4.13 13.73 -11.88
C CYS A 52 -5.25 14.71 -12.24
N ALA A 53 -6.22 14.30 -13.07
CA ALA A 53 -7.37 15.12 -13.40
C ALA A 53 -8.24 15.36 -12.15
N ARG A 54 -8.56 14.30 -11.40
CA ARG A 54 -9.39 14.37 -10.19
C ARG A 54 -8.80 15.30 -9.12
N TYR A 55 -7.49 15.25 -8.91
CA TYR A 55 -6.79 15.99 -7.85
C TYR A 55 -6.00 17.20 -8.35
N GLU A 56 -6.33 17.72 -9.53
CA GLU A 56 -5.57 18.79 -10.19
C GLU A 56 -5.37 20.02 -9.27
N SER A 57 -6.42 20.42 -8.56
CA SER A 57 -6.39 21.56 -7.64
C SER A 57 -5.34 21.39 -6.53
N SER A 58 -5.29 20.22 -5.90
CA SER A 58 -4.29 19.87 -4.89
C SER A 58 -2.89 19.80 -5.51
N LEU A 59 -2.77 19.20 -6.70
CA LEU A 59 -1.50 19.01 -7.39
C LEU A 59 -0.83 20.32 -7.84
N ARG A 60 -1.62 21.36 -8.11
CA ARG A 60 -1.14 22.71 -8.48
C ARG A 60 -0.62 23.53 -7.28
N MET A 61 -0.87 23.11 -6.05
CA MET A 61 -0.37 23.81 -4.87
C MET A 61 1.16 23.86 -4.86
N THR A 62 1.71 24.98 -4.42
CA THR A 62 3.17 25.19 -4.36
C THR A 62 3.70 24.87 -2.97
N ILE A 63 4.78 24.11 -2.91
CA ILE A 63 5.45 23.70 -1.67
C ILE A 63 6.95 23.96 -1.74
N THR A 64 7.58 24.06 -0.56
CA THR A 64 9.02 24.08 -0.44
C THR A 64 9.58 22.72 -0.82
N ARG A 65 10.52 22.71 -1.76
CA ARG A 65 11.21 21.49 -2.20
C ARG A 65 12.21 21.07 -1.15
N PHE A 66 12.09 19.83 -0.70
CA PHE A 66 13.14 19.10 0.01
C PHE A 66 13.80 18.09 -0.94
N ASP A 67 15.11 18.22 -1.17
CA ASP A 67 15.88 17.32 -2.02
C ASP A 67 16.70 16.34 -1.19
N HIS A 68 16.15 15.15 -1.02
CA HIS A 68 16.72 14.09 -0.19
C HIS A 68 17.49 13.04 -0.98
N CYS A 69 17.44 13.05 -2.32
CA CYS A 69 18.06 12.01 -3.14
C CYS A 69 19.57 11.96 -2.96
N CYS A 70 20.24 13.12 -2.91
CA CYS A 70 21.68 13.20 -2.64
C CYS A 70 22.03 12.72 -1.22
N LEU A 71 21.13 12.93 -0.25
CA LEU A 71 21.35 12.49 1.14
C LEU A 71 21.22 10.98 1.27
N ILE A 72 20.32 10.35 0.52
CA ILE A 72 20.14 8.88 0.49
C ILE A 72 21.43 8.20 0.03
N ALA A 73 21.99 8.63 -1.10
CA ALA A 73 23.22 8.05 -1.64
C ALA A 73 24.41 8.27 -0.69
N ASN A 74 24.56 9.48 -0.13
CA ASN A 74 25.64 9.77 0.83
C ASN A 74 25.53 8.96 2.13
N ALA A 75 24.31 8.57 2.51
CA ALA A 75 24.05 7.75 3.68
C ALA A 75 24.06 6.24 3.37
N HIS A 76 24.35 5.83 2.13
CA HIS A 76 24.29 4.45 1.65
C HIS A 76 22.94 3.77 1.91
N LEU A 77 21.85 4.55 1.90
CA LEU A 77 20.49 4.02 2.06
C LEU A 77 19.95 3.39 0.76
N ASP A 78 20.65 3.58 -0.36
CA ASP A 78 20.40 2.92 -1.64
C ASP A 78 20.99 1.50 -1.72
N GLU A 79 21.86 1.12 -0.78
CA GLU A 79 22.41 -0.23 -0.63
C GLU A 79 21.52 -1.06 0.29
N VAL A 80 20.65 -1.88 -0.31
CA VAL A 80 19.61 -2.57 0.44
C VAL A 80 20.13 -3.91 0.94
N ALA A 81 20.22 -4.06 2.25
CA ALA A 81 20.64 -5.29 2.91
C ALA A 81 19.49 -6.11 3.53
N GLY A 82 18.34 -5.49 3.82
CA GLY A 82 17.20 -6.14 4.47
C GLY A 82 16.03 -5.19 4.70
N GLU A 83 14.94 -5.70 5.30
CA GLU A 83 13.68 -4.96 5.50
C GLU A 83 13.87 -3.64 6.27
N ASP A 84 14.78 -3.58 7.24
CA ASP A 84 15.08 -2.35 7.99
C ASP A 84 15.59 -1.21 7.09
N THR A 85 16.48 -1.52 6.14
CA THR A 85 16.99 -0.54 5.17
C THR A 85 15.88 -0.09 4.22
N ILE A 86 14.99 -1.01 3.81
CA ILE A 86 13.82 -0.67 3.00
C ILE A 86 12.91 0.30 3.75
N GLU A 87 12.66 0.02 5.02
CA GLU A 87 11.78 0.83 5.84
C GLU A 87 12.35 2.24 6.06
N ALA A 88 13.67 2.34 6.31
CA ALA A 88 14.38 3.62 6.39
C ALA A 88 14.31 4.39 5.06
N LEU A 89 14.56 3.71 3.94
CA LEU A 89 14.51 4.29 2.61
C LEU A 89 13.10 4.79 2.26
N ALA A 90 12.07 3.97 2.47
CA ALA A 90 10.67 4.35 2.26
C ALA A 90 10.27 5.54 3.13
N THR A 91 10.76 5.60 4.38
CA THR A 91 10.49 6.73 5.27
C THR A 91 11.03 8.04 4.70
N VAL A 92 12.31 8.06 4.30
CA VAL A 92 12.98 9.28 3.82
C VAL A 92 12.53 9.65 2.41
N ASN A 93 12.37 8.66 1.53
CA ASN A 93 12.11 8.88 0.12
C ASN A 93 10.63 9.03 -0.24
N ASN A 94 9.76 8.39 0.52
CA ASN A 94 8.34 8.31 0.20
C ASN A 94 7.46 8.97 1.25
N PHE A 95 7.49 8.49 2.49
CA PHE A 95 6.60 9.00 3.53
C PHE A 95 6.84 10.47 3.84
N MET A 96 8.09 10.89 4.01
CA MET A 96 8.39 12.29 4.34
C MET A 96 8.01 13.27 3.22
N PRO A 97 8.38 13.05 1.93
CA PRO A 97 7.92 13.92 0.85
C PRO A 97 6.39 13.95 0.69
N VAL A 98 5.73 12.80 0.78
CA VAL A 98 4.27 12.73 0.63
C VAL A 98 3.58 13.42 1.81
N SER A 99 4.04 13.22 3.05
CA SER A 99 3.52 13.92 4.23
C SER A 99 3.71 15.43 4.14
N ASN A 100 4.82 15.92 3.60
CA ASN A 100 5.02 17.36 3.36
C ASN A 100 4.01 17.91 2.34
N ALA A 101 3.71 17.15 1.29
CA ALA A 101 2.68 17.53 0.32
C ALA A 101 1.26 17.47 0.92
N LEU A 102 0.95 16.45 1.72
CA LEU A 102 -0.33 16.32 2.39
C LEU A 102 -0.58 17.44 3.39
N HIS A 103 0.45 17.84 4.15
CA HIS A 103 0.37 18.98 5.06
C HIS A 103 -0.03 20.27 4.33
N ALA A 104 0.51 20.51 3.14
CA ALA A 104 0.13 21.67 2.32
C ALA A 104 -1.35 21.61 1.87
N THR A 105 -1.91 20.41 1.71
CA THR A 105 -3.34 20.21 1.39
C THR A 105 -4.25 20.11 2.63
N SER A 106 -3.73 20.41 3.83
CA SER A 106 -4.44 20.22 5.11
C SER A 106 -4.95 18.79 5.33
N LYS A 107 -4.22 17.80 4.80
CA LYS A 107 -4.46 16.37 5.00
C LYS A 107 -3.43 15.79 5.97
N GLY A 108 -3.67 14.58 6.45
CA GLY A 108 -2.83 13.91 7.44
C GLY A 108 -1.43 13.55 6.93
N TYR A 109 -0.80 12.56 7.53
CA TYR A 109 0.58 12.20 7.20
C TYR A 109 0.83 10.71 7.33
N TYR A 110 1.85 10.26 6.61
CA TYR A 110 2.43 8.93 6.74
C TYR A 110 3.46 8.88 7.87
N GLY A 111 3.58 7.70 8.48
CA GLY A 111 4.66 7.41 9.42
C GLY A 111 4.75 5.94 9.79
N LYS A 112 5.65 5.63 10.73
CA LYS A 112 5.80 4.30 11.32
C LYS A 112 4.50 3.81 11.94
N GLY A 113 4.17 2.54 11.74
CA GLY A 113 2.91 1.95 12.21
C GLY A 113 2.73 1.98 13.72
N SER A 114 3.83 1.98 14.48
CA SER A 114 3.83 2.17 15.94
C SER A 114 3.22 3.50 16.40
N LYS A 115 3.10 4.50 15.52
CA LYS A 115 2.44 5.77 15.80
C LYS A 115 0.93 5.75 15.56
N PHE A 116 0.39 4.74 14.89
CA PHE A 116 -1.02 4.69 14.51
C PHE A 116 -1.79 3.71 15.38
N PHE A 117 -2.89 4.20 15.96
CA PHE A 117 -3.75 3.48 16.87
C PHE A 117 -4.49 2.34 16.16
N ARG A 118 -4.52 1.19 16.81
CA ARG A 118 -5.26 0.00 16.39
C ARG A 118 -6.67 0.09 16.95
N GLN A 119 -7.62 0.66 16.20
CA GLN A 119 -9.03 0.61 16.63
C GLN A 119 -9.58 -0.82 16.55
N GLN A 120 -9.06 -1.65 15.64
CA GLN A 120 -9.50 -3.01 15.37
C GLN A 120 -8.30 -3.84 14.87
N SER A 121 -8.09 -5.04 15.42
CA SER A 121 -7.09 -6.08 15.06
C SER A 121 -5.74 -6.13 15.80
N ASP A 122 -5.28 -7.38 15.92
CA ASP A 122 -4.05 -7.95 16.48
C ASP A 122 -2.79 -7.72 15.60
N GLY A 123 -2.93 -7.12 14.43
CA GLY A 123 -1.80 -6.77 13.55
C GLY A 123 -1.16 -5.42 13.88
N SER A 124 0.19 -5.34 13.82
CA SER A 124 0.91 -4.07 13.78
C SER A 124 1.29 -3.79 12.33
N PRO A 125 0.78 -2.74 11.68
CA PRO A 125 1.28 -2.38 10.36
C PRO A 125 2.71 -1.85 10.49
N ASP A 126 3.48 -1.92 9.42
CA ASP A 126 4.83 -1.34 9.38
C ASP A 126 4.74 0.19 9.23
N TRP A 127 3.71 0.66 8.54
CA TRP A 127 3.41 2.08 8.37
C TRP A 127 1.91 2.36 8.36
N GLY A 128 1.54 3.61 8.59
CA GLY A 128 0.16 4.07 8.51
C GLY A 128 0.04 5.48 7.97
N LEU A 129 -1.16 5.80 7.51
CA LEU A 129 -1.65 7.14 7.22
C LEU A 129 -2.67 7.53 8.28
N GLY A 130 -2.58 8.76 8.78
CA GLY A 130 -3.55 9.22 9.75
C GLY A 130 -3.49 10.70 10.02
N ASP A 131 -4.43 11.14 10.85
CA ASP A 131 -4.45 12.46 11.47
C ASP A 131 -4.86 12.33 12.95
N GLY A 132 -4.90 13.48 13.64
CA GLY A 132 -5.52 13.58 14.96
C GLY A 132 -4.78 12.83 16.07
N ALA A 133 -4.09 13.57 16.94
CA ALA A 133 -3.48 12.99 18.13
C ALA A 133 -4.55 12.53 19.11
N SER A 134 -4.56 11.24 19.44
CA SER A 134 -5.31 10.67 20.56
C SER A 134 -4.35 10.12 21.61
N LYS A 135 -4.66 10.34 22.89
CA LYS A 135 -3.95 9.66 23.97
C LYS A 135 -4.60 8.29 24.19
N ASN A 136 -3.81 7.23 24.05
CA ASN A 136 -4.20 5.86 24.38
C ASN A 136 -3.09 5.25 25.25
N ASP A 137 -3.45 4.71 26.42
CA ASP A 137 -2.51 4.07 27.36
C ASP A 137 -1.24 4.88 27.67
N GLY A 138 -1.39 6.20 27.81
CA GLY A 138 -0.26 7.12 28.09
C GLY A 138 0.61 7.44 26.87
N LEU A 139 0.37 6.81 25.71
CA LEU A 139 1.05 7.09 24.45
C LEU A 139 0.19 8.00 23.56
N THR A 140 0.84 8.95 22.87
CA THR A 140 0.17 9.73 21.84
C THR A 140 0.21 8.93 20.54
N THR A 141 -0.96 8.48 20.09
CA THR A 141 -1.15 7.70 18.86
C THR A 141 -2.11 8.43 17.93
N PHE A 142 -2.04 8.15 16.64
CA PHE A 142 -2.86 8.79 15.61
C PHE A 142 -3.92 7.85 15.09
N ARG A 143 -5.05 8.38 14.65
CA ARG A 143 -6.08 7.54 14.06
C ARG A 143 -5.58 6.98 12.73
N ASN A 144 -5.63 5.66 12.55
CA ASN A 144 -5.22 5.03 11.31
C ASN A 144 -6.35 5.06 10.28
N PHE A 145 -6.09 5.58 9.09
CA PHE A 145 -7.01 5.57 7.95
C PHE A 145 -6.60 4.62 6.84
N CYS A 146 -5.29 4.36 6.72
CA CYS A 146 -4.75 3.43 5.74
C CYS A 146 -3.49 2.83 6.32
N SER A 147 -3.57 1.54 6.69
CA SER A 147 -2.41 0.75 7.10
C SER A 147 -1.68 0.22 5.89
N GLY A 148 -0.38 -0.03 6.07
CA GLY A 148 0.38 -0.78 5.09
C GLY A 148 1.53 -1.56 5.69
N ASN A 149 2.10 -2.38 4.84
CA ASN A 149 3.15 -3.32 5.18
C ASN A 149 4.32 -3.15 4.20
N ILE A 150 5.54 -3.41 4.64
CA ILE A 150 6.73 -3.45 3.81
C ILE A 150 7.25 -4.88 3.83
N LYS A 151 7.46 -5.42 2.63
CA LYS A 151 7.97 -6.76 2.43
C LYS A 151 9.08 -6.74 1.41
N SER A 152 10.16 -7.45 1.70
CA SER A 152 11.25 -7.61 0.75
C SER A 152 10.76 -8.40 -0.48
N SER A 153 11.16 -7.94 -1.68
CA SER A 153 10.82 -8.63 -2.94
C SER A 153 11.31 -10.07 -2.96
N SER A 154 12.40 -10.38 -2.24
CA SER A 154 12.92 -11.73 -2.08
C SER A 154 11.91 -12.75 -1.54
N LYS A 155 10.83 -12.30 -0.88
CA LYS A 155 9.73 -13.16 -0.42
C LYS A 155 8.67 -13.40 -1.51
N TRP A 156 8.65 -12.61 -2.59
CA TRP A 156 7.55 -12.55 -3.57
C TRP A 156 7.96 -12.80 -5.02
N ASN A 157 9.15 -12.36 -5.46
CA ASN A 157 9.66 -12.49 -6.83
C ASN A 157 11.21 -12.59 -6.86
N SER A 158 11.75 -13.26 -7.88
CA SER A 158 13.20 -13.34 -8.18
C SER A 158 13.78 -12.08 -8.80
N ASP A 159 12.94 -11.20 -9.36
CA ASP A 159 13.40 -10.21 -10.35
C ASP A 159 13.87 -8.87 -9.75
N ASP A 160 14.15 -8.79 -8.45
CA ASP A 160 14.69 -7.59 -7.78
C ASP A 160 13.86 -6.29 -7.97
N LEU A 161 12.64 -6.41 -8.53
CA LEU A 161 11.75 -5.28 -8.78
C LEU A 161 10.93 -4.98 -7.53
N TRP A 162 11.11 -3.77 -7.01
CA TRP A 162 10.30 -3.25 -5.92
C TRP A 162 9.11 -2.49 -6.48
N GLU A 163 8.00 -2.47 -5.76
CA GLU A 163 6.78 -1.81 -6.19
C GLU A 163 5.88 -1.44 -5.01
N LEU A 164 5.06 -0.42 -5.21
CA LEU A 164 3.90 -0.17 -4.38
C LEU A 164 2.72 -0.99 -4.91
N VAL A 165 2.14 -1.83 -4.06
CA VAL A 165 0.90 -2.57 -4.34
C VAL A 165 -0.22 -1.93 -3.54
N VAL A 166 -1.22 -1.40 -4.23
CA VAL A 166 -2.42 -0.80 -3.63
C VAL A 166 -3.57 -1.78 -3.80
N ILE A 167 -4.26 -2.10 -2.70
CA ILE A 167 -5.36 -3.06 -2.67
C ILE A 167 -6.65 -2.31 -2.31
N ARG A 168 -7.69 -2.47 -3.14
CA ARG A 168 -9.06 -2.04 -2.83
C ARG A 168 -9.91 -3.26 -2.49
N ILE A 169 -10.72 -3.11 -1.44
CA ILE A 169 -11.59 -4.16 -0.90
C ILE A 169 -13.02 -3.62 -0.84
N THR A 170 -13.95 -4.37 -1.41
CA THR A 170 -15.41 -4.11 -1.42
C THR A 170 -16.15 -5.31 -0.85
N THR A 171 -17.42 -5.14 -0.48
CA THR A 171 -18.31 -6.28 -0.19
C THR A 171 -19.00 -6.75 -1.47
N SER A 172 -19.39 -8.02 -1.54
CA SER A 172 -20.23 -8.56 -2.60
C SER A 172 -21.70 -8.27 -2.30
N GLU A 173 -22.48 -8.02 -3.34
CA GLU A 173 -23.95 -7.88 -3.25
C GLU A 173 -24.68 -9.23 -3.23
N ASP A 174 -23.97 -10.33 -3.45
CA ASP A 174 -24.56 -11.67 -3.54
C ASP A 174 -25.27 -12.07 -2.23
N ASP A 175 -26.57 -12.29 -2.32
CA ASP A 175 -27.40 -12.89 -1.26
C ASP A 175 -26.87 -14.28 -0.88
N VAL A 176 -26.99 -14.60 0.41
CA VAL A 176 -26.42 -15.77 1.09
C VAL A 176 -26.94 -17.14 0.58
N GLU A 177 -27.83 -17.18 -0.41
CA GLU A 177 -28.63 -18.38 -0.69
C GLU A 177 -28.05 -19.40 -1.68
N ASP A 178 -27.00 -19.14 -2.46
CA ASP A 178 -26.61 -20.09 -3.53
C ASP A 178 -25.10 -20.38 -3.71
N GLN A 179 -24.26 -20.07 -2.72
CA GLN A 179 -22.88 -20.58 -2.74
C GLN A 179 -22.79 -21.95 -2.05
N PRO A 180 -22.35 -23.01 -2.76
CA PRO A 180 -22.02 -24.26 -2.07
C PRO A 180 -20.96 -23.97 -1.01
N PRO A 181 -21.04 -24.59 0.18
CA PRO A 181 -20.07 -24.36 1.24
C PRO A 181 -18.67 -24.53 0.65
N ARG A 182 -17.84 -23.46 0.74
CA ARG A 182 -16.47 -23.48 0.21
C ARG A 182 -15.76 -24.69 0.78
N SER A 183 -15.61 -25.74 -0.04
CA SER A 183 -15.00 -26.97 0.43
C SER A 183 -13.54 -26.66 0.73
N SER A 184 -13.11 -26.91 1.96
CA SER A 184 -11.70 -27.01 2.31
C SER A 184 -11.12 -28.22 1.56
N ARG A 185 -10.81 -28.04 0.28
CA ARG A 185 -10.00 -29.02 -0.45
C ARG A 185 -8.63 -29.00 0.19
N GLY A 186 -8.30 -30.08 0.90
CA GLY A 186 -6.98 -30.28 1.49
C GLY A 186 -5.91 -30.13 0.41
N VAL A 187 -5.20 -29.01 0.44
CA VAL A 187 -4.03 -28.79 -0.39
C VAL A 187 -2.89 -29.54 0.31
N GLN A 188 -2.52 -30.70 -0.24
CA GLN A 188 -1.32 -31.41 0.18
C GLN A 188 -0.09 -30.52 -0.04
N HIS A 189 0.82 -30.50 0.93
CA HIS A 189 2.10 -29.79 0.87
C HIS A 189 2.77 -29.93 -0.50
N ARG A 190 2.76 -28.86 -1.30
CA ARG A 190 3.62 -28.74 -2.47
C ARG A 190 4.59 -27.60 -2.21
N ARG A 191 5.87 -27.94 -2.05
CA ARG A 191 6.95 -26.96 -2.20
C ARG A 191 6.85 -26.41 -3.62
N LEU A 192 6.36 -25.19 -3.76
CA LEU A 192 6.37 -24.47 -5.03
C LEU A 192 7.76 -23.86 -5.17
N LEU A 193 8.61 -24.52 -5.96
CA LEU A 193 9.77 -23.86 -6.55
C LEU A 193 9.22 -22.91 -7.62
N SER A 194 9.32 -21.61 -7.36
CA SER A 194 8.71 -20.56 -8.17
C SER A 194 9.51 -20.29 -9.45
N ASP A 195 9.43 -21.19 -10.42
CA ASP A 195 9.57 -20.79 -11.82
C ASP A 195 8.17 -20.50 -12.35
N THR A 196 7.76 -19.23 -12.32
CA THR A 196 6.89 -18.54 -13.30
C THR A 196 6.29 -17.27 -12.69
N SER A 197 6.35 -16.23 -13.51
CA SER A 197 6.07 -14.83 -13.27
C SER A 197 4.58 -14.50 -13.16
N ASN A 198 3.95 -14.59 -11.97
CA ASN A 198 2.62 -14.01 -11.74
C ASN A 198 2.37 -13.70 -10.24
N LEU A 199 2.33 -12.41 -9.88
CA LEU A 199 1.99 -11.94 -8.53
C LEU A 199 0.58 -12.38 -8.09
N SER A 200 -0.34 -12.62 -9.04
CA SER A 200 -1.65 -13.22 -8.76
C SER A 200 -1.53 -14.60 -8.12
N THR A 201 -0.56 -15.42 -8.53
CA THR A 201 -0.29 -16.73 -7.91
C THR A 201 0.28 -16.59 -6.50
N ALA A 202 1.12 -15.57 -6.26
CA ALA A 202 1.66 -15.28 -4.93
C ALA A 202 0.61 -14.68 -3.98
N LEU A 203 -0.32 -13.87 -4.49
CA LEU A 203 -1.46 -13.33 -3.74
C LEU A 203 -2.51 -14.40 -3.44
N SER A 204 -2.76 -15.34 -4.36
CA SER A 204 -3.61 -16.52 -4.08
C SER A 204 -3.00 -17.45 -3.02
N ALA A 205 -1.69 -17.36 -2.77
CA ALA A 205 -1.02 -18.04 -1.66
C ALA A 205 -1.12 -17.27 -0.33
N MET A 206 -1.66 -16.05 -0.32
CA MET A 206 -2.01 -15.29 0.88
C MET A 206 -3.50 -15.43 1.22
N SER A 207 -3.82 -15.33 2.51
CA SER A 207 -5.17 -15.07 3.01
C SER A 207 -5.16 -13.83 3.85
N ILE A 208 -6.29 -13.15 3.86
CA ILE A 208 -6.61 -12.15 4.86
C ILE A 208 -7.02 -12.90 6.13
N ASP A 209 -6.46 -12.54 7.28
CA ASP A 209 -6.87 -13.11 8.57
C ASP A 209 -8.24 -12.52 8.95
N HIS A 210 -9.19 -13.37 9.33
CA HIS A 210 -10.54 -12.92 9.71
C HIS A 210 -10.54 -12.04 10.96
N SER A 211 -9.43 -11.91 11.69
CA SER A 211 -9.29 -10.98 12.83
C SER A 211 -9.25 -9.50 12.42
N ALA A 212 -8.82 -9.19 11.19
CA ALA A 212 -8.91 -7.84 10.63
C ALA A 212 -10.32 -7.52 10.08
N TYR A 213 -11.12 -8.57 9.84
CA TYR A 213 -12.49 -8.50 9.33
C TYR A 213 -13.54 -8.95 10.35
N SER A 214 -13.16 -9.14 11.61
CA SER A 214 -14.10 -9.37 12.68
C SER A 214 -14.74 -8.03 13.06
N GLY A 215 -15.62 -7.54 12.19
CA GLY A 215 -16.87 -7.00 12.72
C GLY A 215 -17.39 -8.06 13.68
N GLN A 216 -17.37 -7.73 14.96
CA GLN A 216 -17.78 -8.53 16.11
C GLN A 216 -18.35 -9.90 15.75
N SER A 217 -17.71 -10.96 16.25
CA SER A 217 -18.37 -12.23 16.56
C SER A 217 -19.77 -11.95 17.11
N GLY A 218 -20.79 -12.07 16.26
CA GLY A 218 -22.20 -11.75 16.58
C GLY A 218 -22.92 -10.72 15.70
N SER A 219 -22.29 -10.02 14.75
CA SER A 219 -23.02 -9.14 13.82
C SER A 219 -23.48 -9.90 12.58
N SER A 220 -24.80 -10.08 12.50
CA SER A 220 -25.60 -10.74 11.47
C SER A 220 -25.60 -10.08 10.09
N SER A 221 -24.44 -9.68 9.55
CA SER A 221 -24.43 -8.95 8.28
C SER A 221 -24.25 -9.80 7.02
N GLY A 222 -23.80 -11.07 7.11
CA GLY A 222 -23.75 -11.97 5.94
C GLY A 222 -22.92 -11.50 4.73
N MET A 223 -22.12 -10.44 4.85
CA MET A 223 -21.42 -9.83 3.71
C MET A 223 -20.14 -10.59 3.39
N ASN A 224 -20.07 -11.17 2.20
CA ASN A 224 -18.84 -11.75 1.66
C ASN A 224 -17.96 -10.64 1.04
N PRO A 225 -16.62 -10.77 1.07
CA PRO A 225 -15.76 -9.85 0.33
C PRO A 225 -15.89 -10.09 -1.17
N ALA A 226 -16.01 -9.02 -1.95
CA ALA A 226 -15.91 -9.08 -3.41
C ALA A 226 -14.47 -9.34 -3.86
N PRO A 227 -14.25 -9.69 -5.15
CA PRO A 227 -12.90 -9.94 -5.66
C PRO A 227 -11.96 -8.74 -5.46
N LEU A 228 -10.74 -9.00 -5.00
CA LEU A 228 -9.77 -7.94 -4.71
C LEU A 228 -9.34 -7.20 -5.97
N GLU A 229 -9.19 -5.89 -5.84
CA GLU A 229 -8.70 -5.01 -6.89
C GLU A 229 -7.33 -4.45 -6.56
N ILE A 230 -6.40 -4.52 -7.52
CA ILE A 230 -5.00 -4.20 -7.28
C ILE A 230 -4.44 -3.23 -8.32
N ALA A 231 -3.75 -2.20 -7.84
CA ALA A 231 -2.87 -1.37 -8.67
C ALA A 231 -1.41 -1.57 -8.26
N ARG A 232 -0.52 -1.59 -9.24
CA ARG A 232 0.93 -1.81 -9.06
C ARG A 232 1.71 -0.65 -9.63
N ILE A 233 2.61 -0.09 -8.84
CA ILE A 233 3.49 1.00 -9.26
C ILE A 233 4.95 0.58 -9.06
N PRO A 234 5.70 0.30 -10.13
CA PRO A 234 7.10 -0.07 -10.02
C PRO A 234 7.95 1.03 -9.38
N TRP A 235 8.97 0.64 -8.63
CA TRP A 235 9.93 1.56 -8.01
C TRP A 235 10.66 2.42 -9.04
N ALA A 236 10.92 1.87 -10.22
CA ALA A 236 11.58 2.56 -11.33
C ALA A 236 10.67 3.57 -12.07
N ALA A 237 9.36 3.61 -11.77
CA ALA A 237 8.41 4.49 -12.45
C ALA A 237 8.81 5.97 -12.34
N GLY A 238 8.62 6.72 -13.43
CA GLY A 238 9.04 8.12 -13.54
C GLY A 238 10.50 8.33 -13.94
N SER A 239 11.27 7.24 -14.16
CA SER A 239 12.68 7.33 -14.60
C SER A 239 12.85 7.39 -16.13
N GLY A 240 11.80 7.15 -16.92
CA GLY A 240 11.93 6.96 -18.37
C GLY A 240 10.82 7.54 -19.26
N LYS A 241 9.60 7.78 -18.74
CA LYS A 241 8.50 8.35 -19.54
C LYS A 241 7.86 9.55 -18.84
N ASN A 242 7.38 10.49 -19.64
CA ASN A 242 6.47 11.54 -19.15
C ASN A 242 5.15 10.89 -18.73
N ASN A 243 4.52 11.40 -17.67
CA ASN A 243 3.20 10.98 -17.18
C ASN A 243 3.12 9.53 -16.64
N GLU A 244 4.16 9.07 -15.94
CA GLU A 244 4.10 7.82 -15.19
C GLU A 244 3.73 8.07 -13.71
N MET A 245 2.93 7.17 -13.16
CA MET A 245 2.63 7.16 -11.72
C MET A 245 3.88 6.76 -10.94
N THR A 246 4.46 7.70 -10.18
CA THR A 246 5.51 7.39 -9.21
C THR A 246 4.90 6.83 -7.92
N ILE A 247 5.70 6.13 -7.10
CA ILE A 247 5.25 5.66 -5.78
C ILE A 247 4.77 6.83 -4.91
N ASN A 248 5.44 7.98 -5.00
CA ASN A 248 5.06 9.19 -4.26
C ASN A 248 3.69 9.73 -4.66
N LEU A 249 3.39 9.77 -5.97
CA LEU A 249 2.06 10.12 -6.44
C LEU A 249 1.02 9.09 -6.02
N GLY A 250 1.34 7.79 -6.15
CA GLY A 250 0.45 6.71 -5.71
C GLY A 250 0.06 6.82 -4.24
N LEU A 251 1.04 6.99 -3.34
CA LEU A 251 0.78 7.22 -1.92
C LEU A 251 -0.03 8.49 -1.66
N PHE A 252 0.28 9.59 -2.35
CA PHE A 252 -0.50 10.81 -2.23
C PHE A 252 -1.97 10.58 -2.62
N PHE A 253 -2.24 9.90 -3.73
CA PHE A 253 -3.61 9.61 -4.16
C PHE A 253 -4.34 8.62 -3.24
N VAL A 254 -3.66 7.59 -2.72
CA VAL A 254 -4.21 6.72 -1.68
C VAL A 254 -4.66 7.56 -0.47
N ALA A 255 -3.82 8.51 -0.05
CA ALA A 255 -4.19 9.39 1.04
C ALA A 255 -5.39 10.27 0.69
N GLN A 256 -5.40 10.89 -0.50
CA GLN A 256 -6.52 11.70 -0.95
C GLN A 256 -7.85 10.92 -0.89
N LEU A 257 -7.87 9.69 -1.41
CA LEU A 257 -9.02 8.78 -1.40
C LEU A 257 -9.44 8.38 0.03
N ALA A 258 -8.49 7.99 0.89
CA ALA A 258 -8.77 7.62 2.27
C ALA A 258 -9.35 8.78 3.10
N PHE A 259 -9.04 10.02 2.73
CA PHE A 259 -9.63 11.20 3.36
C PHE A 259 -11.05 11.51 2.86
N GLU A 260 -11.40 11.10 1.64
CA GLU A 260 -12.71 11.30 1.02
C GLU A 260 -13.75 10.27 1.46
N GLU A 261 -13.41 8.98 1.36
CA GLU A 261 -14.31 7.87 1.65
C GLU A 261 -13.67 6.91 2.66
N ARG A 262 -14.45 6.54 3.67
CA ARG A 262 -13.97 5.78 4.84
C ARG A 262 -14.90 4.62 5.21
N SER A 263 -16.05 4.52 4.55
CA SER A 263 -16.99 3.43 4.73
C SER A 263 -16.63 2.27 3.81
N ILE A 264 -16.89 1.05 4.28
CA ILE A 264 -16.87 -0.14 3.42
C ILE A 264 -18.23 -0.23 2.74
N SER A 265 -18.23 -0.28 1.40
CA SER A 265 -19.43 -0.37 0.58
C SER A 265 -19.36 -1.56 -0.39
N SER A 266 -20.52 -2.00 -0.88
CA SER A 266 -20.61 -2.98 -1.96
C SER A 266 -20.12 -2.40 -3.29
N SER A 267 -20.24 -1.09 -3.45
CA SER A 267 -19.79 -0.36 -4.63
C SER A 267 -19.24 1.02 -4.26
N TYR A 268 -18.24 1.46 -5.02
CA TYR A 268 -17.73 2.83 -5.00
C TYR A 268 -17.91 3.45 -6.39
N PRO A 269 -18.17 4.77 -6.49
CA PRO A 269 -18.22 5.44 -7.79
C PRO A 269 -16.87 5.32 -8.53
N PRO A 270 -16.88 5.31 -9.87
CA PRO A 270 -15.66 5.36 -10.67
C PRO A 270 -14.79 6.56 -10.30
N LEU A 271 -13.47 6.44 -10.49
CA LEU A 271 -12.56 7.55 -10.19
C LEU A 271 -12.53 8.62 -11.30
N SER A 272 -13.06 8.31 -12.49
CA SER A 272 -13.11 9.16 -13.70
C SER A 272 -14.29 10.12 -13.74
#